data_AF-A0AAF0TAP1-F1
#
_entry.id   AF-A0AAF0TAP1-F1
#
_cell.length_a   1.000
_cell.length_b   1.000
_cell.length_c   1.000
_cell.angle_alpha   90.00
_cell.angle_beta   90.00
_cell.angle_gamma   90.00
#
_symmetry.space_group_name_H-M   'P 1'
#
loop_
_entity.id
_entity.type
_entity.pdbx_description
1 polymer ?
#
loop_
_entity_poly.entity_id
_entity_poly.type
_entity_poly.pdbx_seq_one_letter_code
_entity_poly.pdbx_strand_id
1 'polypeptide(L)'
;MNVTTFACTLPARARVDGKEFFRQVRSRLSYEQFGGFLANVKELNSHKQTKEETLRKAAEIFGEENKDLYTIFEGLISRNAQ
;
A
#
# COMPACT_ATOMS: atom_id res chain seq x y z
N MET A 1 -30.93 -3.52 31.03
CA MET A 1 -29.58 -4.07 30.76
C MET A 1 -29.67 -4.87 29.48
N ASN A 2 -29.20 -4.33 28.35
CA ASN A 2 -29.25 -5.06 27.08
C ASN A 2 -27.87 -5.65 26.81
N VAL A 3 -27.73 -6.93 27.12
CA VAL A 3 -26.64 -7.78 26.65
C VAL A 3 -27.15 -8.51 25.42
N THR A 4 -26.89 -7.96 24.23
CA THR A 4 -27.06 -8.69 22.97
C THR A 4 -25.74 -8.67 22.22
N THR A 5 -25.00 -9.73 22.46
CA THR A 5 -23.89 -10.22 21.66
C THR A 5 -24.27 -10.33 20.18
N PHE A 6 -23.43 -9.79 19.29
CA PHE A 6 -23.13 -10.45 18.02
C PHE A 6 -21.66 -10.23 17.69
N ALA A 7 -20.85 -11.21 18.05
CA ALA A 7 -19.55 -11.42 17.43
C ALA A 7 -19.80 -11.89 15.99
N CYS A 8 -19.37 -11.08 15.01
CA CYS A 8 -19.19 -11.54 13.64
C CYS A 8 -17.67 -11.63 13.40
N THR A 9 -17.14 -12.83 13.67
CA THR A 9 -16.13 -13.53 12.86
C THR A 9 -14.98 -12.69 12.24
N LEU A 10 -13.81 -12.74 12.89
CA LEU A 10 -12.53 -12.68 12.18
C LEU A 10 -12.42 -13.87 11.21
N PRO A 11 -11.72 -13.77 10.06
CA PRO A 11 -10.64 -12.83 9.82
C PRO A 11 -10.78 -12.08 8.50
N ALA A 12 -10.58 -10.76 8.50
CA ALA A 12 -10.27 -10.04 7.27
C ALA A 12 -8.81 -10.38 6.83
N ARG A 13 -8.54 -11.65 6.52
CA ARG A 13 -7.19 -12.27 6.54
C ARG A 13 -6.31 -12.03 5.29
N ALA A 14 -6.69 -11.16 4.37
CA ALA A 14 -5.84 -10.87 3.21
C ALA A 14 -6.18 -9.57 2.47
N ARG A 15 -7.42 -9.09 2.54
CA ARG A 15 -7.82 -7.83 1.87
C ARG A 15 -7.47 -6.56 2.64
N VAL A 16 -7.14 -6.70 3.93
CA VAL A 16 -6.74 -5.57 4.78
C VAL A 16 -5.34 -5.09 4.43
N ASP A 17 -4.45 -5.94 3.92
CA ASP A 17 -3.05 -5.57 3.72
C ASP A 17 -2.88 -4.39 2.74
N GLY A 18 -3.49 -4.48 1.55
CA GLY A 18 -3.46 -3.38 0.58
C GLY A 18 -4.23 -2.14 1.06
N LYS A 19 -5.47 -2.31 1.54
CA LYS A 19 -6.33 -1.18 1.92
C LYS A 19 -5.79 -0.42 3.13
N GLU A 20 -5.25 -1.13 4.11
CA GLU A 20 -4.64 -0.55 5.31
C GLU A 20 -3.30 0.11 4.97
N PHE A 21 -2.52 -0.50 4.08
CA PHE A 21 -1.30 0.12 3.56
C PHE A 21 -1.61 1.47 2.89
N PHE A 22 -2.60 1.55 1.98
CA PHE A 22 -2.99 2.83 1.37
C PHE A 22 -3.45 3.87 2.40
N ARG A 23 -4.16 3.44 3.45
CA ARG A 23 -4.57 4.31 4.56
C ARG A 23 -3.36 4.86 5.32
N GLN A 24 -2.36 4.01 5.57
CA GLN A 24 -1.14 4.37 6.27
C GLN A 24 -0.26 5.31 5.44
N VAL A 25 -0.04 4.98 4.18
CA VAL A 25 0.65 5.79 3.17
C VAL A 25 0.01 7.18 3.10
N ARG A 26 -1.32 7.27 3.00
CA ARG A 26 -2.04 8.56 2.97
C ARG A 26 -1.83 9.41 4.22
N SER A 27 -1.68 8.78 5.38
CA SER A 27 -1.48 9.47 6.66
C SER A 27 -0.05 9.96 6.86
N ARG A 28 0.93 9.37 6.17
CA ARG A 28 2.35 9.68 6.34
C ARG A 28 2.92 10.58 5.25
N LEU A 29 2.43 10.45 4.03
CA LEU A 29 2.93 11.20 2.87
C LEU A 29 2.17 12.51 2.70
N SER A 30 2.89 13.53 2.21
CA SER A 30 2.27 14.76 1.74
C SER A 30 1.32 14.49 0.56
N TYR A 31 0.44 15.44 0.27
CA TYR A 31 -0.51 15.30 -0.84
C TYR A 31 0.18 15.08 -2.19
N GLU A 32 1.29 15.79 -2.43
CA GLU A 32 2.08 15.66 -3.66
C GLU A 32 2.77 14.30 -3.76
N GLN A 33 3.41 13.85 -2.69
CA GLN A 33 4.04 12.53 -2.63
C GLN A 33 2.99 11.42 -2.79
N PHE A 34 1.83 11.55 -2.13
CA PHE A 34 0.74 10.58 -2.26
C PHE A 34 0.19 10.52 -3.69
N GLY A 35 0.04 11.67 -4.35
CA GLY A 35 -0.35 11.75 -5.76
C GLY A 35 0.66 11.05 -6.67
N GLY A 36 1.95 11.31 -6.46
CA GLY A 36 3.05 10.63 -7.16
C GLY A 36 3.01 9.11 -6.95
N PHE A 37 2.72 8.65 -5.72
CA PHE A 37 2.60 7.23 -5.41
C PHE A 37 1.44 6.57 -6.16
N LEU A 38 0.27 7.21 -6.21
CA LEU A 38 -0.87 6.69 -6.97
C LEU A 38 -0.59 6.61 -8.47
N ALA A 39 0.07 7.62 -9.05
CA ALA A 39 0.47 7.60 -10.45
C ALA A 39 1.42 6.43 -10.72
N ASN A 40 2.41 6.22 -9.85
CA ASN A 40 3.38 5.13 -9.94
C ASN A 40 2.70 3.74 -9.92
N VAL A 41 1.77 3.52 -8.97
CA VAL A 41 0.98 2.29 -8.90
C VAL A 41 0.09 2.11 -10.14
N LYS A 42 -0.50 3.19 -10.66
CA LYS A 42 -1.34 3.14 -11.87
C LYS A 42 -0.55 2.73 -13.11
N GLU A 43 0.70 3.18 -13.24
CA GLU A 43 1.58 2.78 -14.34
C GLU A 43 1.98 1.30 -14.25
N LEU A 44 2.30 0.81 -13.04
CA LEU A 44 2.53 -0.62 -12.80
C LEU A 44 1.31 -1.47 -13.19
N ASN A 45 0.10 -1.06 -12.77
CA ASN A 45 -1.14 -1.77 -13.12
C ASN A 45 -1.48 -1.71 -14.62
N SER A 46 -1.02 -0.66 -15.32
CA SER A 46 -1.20 -0.53 -16.76
C SER A 46 -0.14 -1.30 -17.56
N HIS A 47 0.73 -2.07 -16.90
CA HIS A 47 1.91 -2.71 -17.47
C HIS A 47 2.81 -1.75 -18.28
N LYS A 48 2.76 -0.44 -17.96
CA LYS A 48 3.58 0.60 -18.61
C LYS A 48 4.96 0.73 -18.02
N GLN A 49 5.18 0.11 -16.86
CA GLN A 49 6.40 0.22 -16.07
C GLN A 49 6.74 -1.14 -15.45
N THR A 50 8.04 -1.44 -15.33
CA THR A 50 8.51 -2.66 -14.65
C THR A 50 8.41 -2.54 -13.13
N LYS A 51 8.54 -3.66 -12.44
CA LYS A 51 8.62 -3.64 -10.97
C LYS A 51 9.80 -2.82 -10.47
N GLU A 52 10.99 -2.99 -11.06
CA GLU A 52 12.18 -2.26 -10.62
C GLU A 52 11.99 -0.74 -10.73
N GLU A 53 11.42 -0.26 -11.84
CA GLU A 53 11.13 1.17 -12.02
C GLU A 53 10.09 1.67 -11.00
N THR A 54 9.08 0.84 -10.70
CA THR A 54 8.08 1.17 -9.66
C THR A 54 8.70 1.28 -8.29
N LEU A 55 9.58 0.35 -7.94
CA LEU A 55 10.28 0.34 -6.66
C LEU A 55 11.22 1.54 -6.54
N ARG A 56 11.97 1.88 -7.59
CA ARG A 56 12.85 3.05 -7.59
C ARG A 56 12.05 4.33 -7.32
N LYS A 57 10.99 4.57 -8.08
CA LYS A 57 10.11 5.74 -7.89
C LYS A 57 9.44 5.74 -6.52
N ALA A 58 9.01 4.58 -6.03
CA ALA A 58 8.41 4.46 -4.70
C ALA A 58 9.42 4.83 -3.59
N ALA A 59 10.69 4.42 -3.72
CA ALA A 59 11.75 4.80 -2.79
C ALA A 59 11.98 6.32 -2.78
N GLU A 60 11.96 6.98 -3.95
CA GLU A 60 12.05 8.44 -4.05
C GLU A 60 10.84 9.14 -3.40
N ILE A 61 9.64 8.61 -3.61
CA ILE A 61 8.40 9.18 -3.07
C ILE A 61 8.32 9.03 -1.54
N PHE A 62 8.67 7.85 -1.03
CA PHE A 62 8.67 7.56 0.40
C PHE A 62 9.80 8.27 1.14
N GLY A 63 10.94 8.46 0.47
CA GLY A 63 12.13 9.03 1.06
C GLY A 63 12.72 8.15 2.15
N GLU A 64 13.77 8.64 2.81
CA GLU A 64 14.44 7.88 3.87
C GLU A 64 13.60 7.76 5.14
N GLU A 65 12.68 8.69 5.37
CA GLU A 65 11.82 8.75 6.55
C GLU A 65 10.76 7.64 6.58
N ASN A 66 10.36 7.12 5.41
CA ASN A 66 9.31 6.11 5.29
C ASN A 66 9.80 4.82 4.63
N LYS A 67 11.05 4.42 4.88
CA LYS A 67 11.65 3.16 4.37
C LYS A 67 10.82 1.91 4.73
N ASP A 68 10.08 1.93 5.84
CA ASP A 68 9.19 0.85 6.21
C ASP A 68 8.03 0.67 5.21
N LEU A 69 7.48 1.77 4.68
CA LEU A 69 6.46 1.72 3.63
C LEU A 69 7.01 1.09 2.36
N TYR A 70 8.28 1.34 2.02
CA TYR A 70 8.95 0.71 0.89
C TYR A 70 8.99 -0.81 1.06
N THR A 71 9.47 -1.31 2.20
CA THR A 71 9.58 -2.75 2.46
C THR A 71 8.21 -3.45 2.40
N ILE A 72 7.17 -2.82 2.94
CA ILE A 72 5.80 -3.35 2.87
C ILE A 72 5.30 -3.36 1.42
N PHE A 73 5.50 -2.25 0.69
CA PHE A 73 5.09 -2.14 -0.71
C PHE A 73 5.75 -3.20 -1.57
N GLU A 74 7.07 -3.38 -1.46
CA GLU A 74 7.83 -4.40 -2.17
C GLU A 74 7.27 -5.81 -1.90
N GLY A 75 6.92 -6.13 -0.65
CA GLY A 75 6.25 -7.38 -0.31
C GLY A 75 4.87 -7.54 -0.96
N LEU A 76 4.07 -6.47 -1.02
CA LEU A 76 2.74 -6.46 -1.63
C LEU A 76 2.77 -6.73 -3.13
N ILE A 77 3.64 -6.05 -3.87
CA ILE A 77 3.78 -6.25 -5.32
C ILE A 77 4.55 -7.52 -5.67
N SER A 78 5.46 -8.00 -4.81
CA SER A 78 6.13 -9.29 -4.99
C SER A 78 5.17 -10.47 -4.92
N ARG A 79 4.15 -10.40 -4.05
CA ARG A 79 3.14 -11.44 -3.90
C ARG A 79 2.01 -11.40 -4.95
N ASN A 80 1.71 -10.24 -5.53
CA ASN A 80 0.60 -10.08 -6.48
C ASN A 80 1.00 -10.16 -7.97
N ALA A 81 2.28 -10.19 -8.30
CA ALA A 81 2.73 -10.23 -9.70
C ALA A 81 2.81 -11.65 -10.28
N GLN A 82 1.82 -12.47 -9.95
CA GLN A 82 1.68 -13.84 -10.46
C GLN A 82 0.68 -13.89 -11.60
#